data_AF-A0A355YNG6-F1
#
_entry.id   AF-A0A355YNG6-F1
#
_cell.length_a   1.000
_cell.length_b   1.000
_cell.length_c   1.000
_cell.angle_alpha   90.00
_cell.angle_beta   90.00
_cell.angle_gamma   90.00
#
_symmetry.space_group_name_H-M   'P 1'
#
loop_
_entity.id
_entity.type
_entity.pdbx_description
1 polymer ?
#
loop_
_entity_poly.entity_id
_entity_poly.type
_entity_poly.pdbx_seq_one_letter_code
_entity_poly.pdbx_strand_id
1 'polypeptide(L)' 'LHGGDYNPEQWLECKDILEEDILLMKEAGINCVTLGVFSWSML' A
#
# COMPACT_ATOMS: atom_id res chain seq x y z
N LEU A 1 3.79 -15.00 6.62
CA LEU A 1 3.59 -13.62 6.11
C LEU A 1 2.67 -13.74 4.90
N HIS A 2 1.65 -12.89 4.80
CA HIS A 2 0.64 -12.91 3.75
C HIS A 2 0.38 -11.47 3.28
N GLY A 3 0.57 -11.24 1.99
CA GLY A 3 0.42 -9.95 1.32
C GLY A 3 1.27 -9.87 0.05
N GLY A 4 1.78 -8.69 -0.30
CA GLY A 4 2.54 -8.47 -1.53
C GLY A 4 3.04 -7.03 -1.65
N ASP A 5 3.40 -6.63 -2.87
CA ASP A 5 3.86 -5.27 -3.17
C ASP A 5 2.72 -4.26 -3.01
N TYR A 6 2.99 -3.19 -2.27
CA TYR A 6 2.08 -2.06 -2.08
C TYR A 6 2.80 -0.78 -2.49
N ASN A 7 2.19 0.01 -3.38
CA ASN A 7 2.81 1.20 -3.98
C ASN A 7 2.00 2.47 -3.61
N PRO A 8 1.91 2.84 -2.32
CA PRO A 8 1.11 3.98 -1.86
C PRO A 8 1.59 5.32 -2.43
N GLU A 9 2.86 5.40 -2.85
CA GLU A 9 3.43 6.60 -3.44
C GLU A 9 2.71 7.01 -4.74
N GLN A 10 2.07 6.08 -5.44
CA GLN A 10 1.29 6.36 -6.65
C GLN A 10 -0.05 7.04 -6.34
N TRP A 11 -0.47 7.08 -5.07
CA TRP A 11 -1.82 7.47 -4.64
C TRP A 11 -1.81 8.60 -3.59
N LEU A 12 -0.70 9.34 -3.44
CA LEU A 12 -0.56 10.38 -2.40
C LEU A 12 -1.55 11.54 -2.54
N GLU A 13 -2.08 11.79 -3.74
CA GLU A 13 -3.10 12.81 -4.00
C GLU A 13 -4.54 12.33 -3.68
N CYS A 14 -4.74 11.02 -3.50
CA CYS A 14 -6.02 10.37 -3.21
C CYS A 14 -5.98 9.70 -1.83
N LYS A 15 -5.99 10.53 -0.77
CA LYS A 15 -5.84 10.03 0.61
C LYS A 15 -6.92 9.05 1.05
N ASP A 16 -8.12 9.17 0.48
CA ASP A 16 -9.25 8.27 0.67
C ASP A 16 -8.95 6.84 0.22
N ILE A 17 -8.22 6.67 -0.90
CA ILE A 17 -7.77 5.37 -1.38
C ILE A 17 -6.82 4.72 -0.36
N LEU A 18 -5.86 5.50 0.17
CA LEU A 18 -4.90 4.98 1.16
C LEU A 18 -5.59 4.52 2.44
N GLU A 19 -6.68 5.17 2.85
CA GLU A 19 -7.49 4.76 3.99
C GLU A 19 -8.28 3.47 3.69
N GLU A 20 -8.90 3.39 2.51
CA GLU A 20 -9.65 2.21 2.06
C GLU A 20 -8.75 0.98 1.89
N ASP A 21 -7.54 1.15 1.35
CA ASP A 21 -6.53 0.10 1.20
C ASP A 21 -6.25 -0.62 2.52
N ILE A 22 -6.10 0.13 3.63
CA ILE A 22 -5.85 -0.46 4.95
C ILE A 22 -7.06 -1.23 5.47
N LEU A 23 -8.28 -0.79 5.19
CA LEU A 23 -9.51 -1.48 5.58
C LEU A 23 -9.63 -2.81 4.83
N LEU A 24 -9.44 -2.78 3.51
CA LEU A 24 -9.51 -3.96 2.66
C LEU A 24 -8.37 -4.95 2.96
N MET A 25 -7.17 -4.48 3.25
CA MET A 25 -6.06 -5.34 3.68
C MET A 25 -6.41 -6.11 4.96
N LYS A 26 -7.07 -5.47 5.92
CA LYS A 26 -7.54 -6.14 7.16
C LYS A 26 -8.61 -7.17 6.86
N GLU A 27 -9.59 -6.84 6.02
CA GLU A 27 -10.65 -7.76 5.61
C GLU A 27 -10.10 -8.99 4.87
N ALA A 28 -9.08 -8.79 4.02
CA ALA A 28 -8.39 -9.85 3.28
C ALA A 28 -7.39 -10.65 4.12
N GLY A 29 -7.17 -10.29 5.39
CA GLY A 29 -6.18 -10.94 6.26
C GLY A 29 -4.73 -10.75 5.80
N ILE A 30 -4.44 -9.64 5.12
CA ILE A 30 -3.07 -9.22 4.78
C ILE A 30 -2.39 -8.71 6.04
N ASN A 31 -1.16 -9.18 6.30
CA ASN A 31 -0.41 -8.85 7.51
C ASN A 31 1.00 -8.31 7.26
N CYS A 32 1.43 -8.23 6.00
CA CYS A 32 2.73 -7.71 5.60
C CYS A 32 2.68 -7.26 4.15
N VAL A 33 3.28 -6.11 3.83
CA VAL A 33 3.41 -5.61 2.45
C VAL A 33 4.83 -5.13 2.19
N THR A 34 5.26 -5.18 0.94
CA THR A 34 6.55 -4.67 0.49
C THR A 34 6.35 -3.27 -0.10
N LEU A 35 7.03 -2.28 0.48
CA LEU A 35 7.01 -0.89 0.04
C LEU A 35 8.30 -0.56 -0.70
N GLY A 36 8.26 0.44 -1.59
CA GLY A 36 9.49 1.06 -2.05
C GLY A 36 10.19 0.36 -3.22
N VAL A 37 9.59 -0.69 -3.81
CA VAL A 37 10.25 -1.51 -4.85
C VAL A 37 10.64 -0.66 -6.08
N PHE A 38 9.80 0.32 -6.43
CA PHE A 38 9.99 1.19 -7.59
C PHE A 38 9.93 2.69 -7.24
N SER A 39 10.17 3.05 -5.99
CA SER A 39 9.92 4.41 -5.51
C SER A 39 11.16 5.33 -5.53
N TRP A 40 12.21 4.98 -6.28
CA TRP A 40 13.45 5.78 -6.31
C TRP A 40 13.17 7.23 -6.73
N SER A 41 12.33 7.47 -7.75
CA SER A 41 12.01 8.83 -8.20
C SER A 41 11.22 9.68 -7.19
N MET A 42 10.82 9.12 -6.05
CA MET A 42 10.11 9.84 -4.97
C MET A 42 11.04 10.37 -3.87
N LEU A 43 12.36 10.15 -3.98
CA LEU A 43 13.40 10.68 -3.08
C LEU A 43 13.76 12.13 -3.36
#